data_AF-A0A067SP52-F1
#
_entry.id   AF-A0A067SP52-F1
#
_cell.length_a   1.000
_cell.length_b   1.000
_cell.length_c   1.000
_cell.angle_alpha   90.00
_cell.angle_beta   90.00
_cell.angle_gamma   90.00
#
_symmetry.space_group_name_H-M   'P 1'
#
loop_
_entity.id
_entity.type
_entity.pdbx_description
1 polymer ?
#
loop_
_entity_poly.entity_id
_entity_poly.type
_entity_poly.pdbx_seq_one_letter_code
_entity_poly.pdbx_strand_id
1 'polypeptide(L)'
;MERALQVEEILHQIFDNLLPEFDMKRSFIDSTDPRLLPKPDKPTRATLLSAALTCRSFVEPALDALWWAMDDLRPLLSLLPSFKLDDDLPDEVCLHEMPLGCDI
;
A
#
# COMPACT_ATOMS: atom_id res chain seq x y z
N MET A 1 -13.13 -17.67 25.30
CA MET A 1 -12.41 -16.68 24.46
C MET A 1 -10.97 -16.66 24.92
N GLU A 2 -10.05 -16.99 24.03
CA GLU A 2 -8.64 -17.12 24.38
C GLU A 2 -8.06 -15.75 24.71
N ARG A 3 -7.53 -15.59 25.92
CA ARG A 3 -6.97 -14.31 26.43
C ARG A 3 -5.82 -13.80 25.55
N ALA A 4 -5.19 -14.68 24.78
CA ALA A 4 -4.13 -14.35 23.83
C ALA A 4 -4.62 -13.38 22.73
N LEU A 5 -5.87 -13.52 22.26
CA LEU A 5 -6.44 -12.66 21.20
C LEU A 5 -6.91 -11.29 21.71
N GLN A 6 -6.71 -10.99 23.00
CA GLN A 6 -6.97 -9.68 23.58
C GLN A 6 -5.71 -8.81 23.65
N VAL A 7 -4.54 -9.39 23.40
CA VAL A 7 -3.27 -8.66 23.42
C VAL A 7 -2.99 -8.14 22.01
N GLU A 8 -3.07 -6.82 21.86
CA GLU A 8 -2.90 -6.16 20.56
C GLU A 8 -1.54 -6.45 19.93
N GLU A 9 -0.45 -6.42 20.72
CA GLU A 9 0.91 -6.72 20.26
C GLU A 9 1.04 -8.11 19.62
N ILE A 10 0.32 -9.10 20.15
CA ILE A 10 0.32 -10.46 19.59
C ILE A 10 -0.41 -10.48 18.25
N LEU A 11 -1.50 -9.71 18.12
CA LEU A 11 -2.22 -9.60 16.85
C LEU A 11 -1.35 -8.90 15.80
N HIS A 12 -0.71 -7.78 16.13
CA HIS A 12 0.23 -7.09 15.25
C HIS A 12 1.33 -8.05 14.77
N GLN A 13 1.96 -8.81 15.68
CA GLN A 13 2.97 -9.81 15.29
C GLN A 13 2.42 -10.89 14.36
N ILE A 14 1.20 -11.39 14.61
CA ILE A 14 0.59 -12.39 13.72
C ILE A 14 0.42 -11.81 12.31
N PHE A 15 -0.11 -10.59 12.20
CA PHE A 15 -0.36 -9.94 10.92
C PHE A 15 0.92 -9.52 10.20
N ASP A 16 1.94 -9.06 10.94
CA ASP A 16 3.26 -8.78 10.38
C ASP A 16 3.93 -10.03 9.79
N ASN A 17 3.75 -11.20 10.42
CA ASN A 17 4.27 -12.46 9.89
C ASN A 17 3.50 -12.97 8.65
N LEU A 18 2.31 -12.43 8.35
CA LEU A 18 1.60 -12.71 7.12
C LEU A 18 2.10 -11.86 5.95
N LEU A 19 2.83 -10.78 6.22
CA LEU A 19 3.42 -9.91 5.21
C LEU A 19 4.80 -10.43 4.80
N PRO A 20 5.21 -10.22 3.53
CA PRO A 20 6.60 -10.47 3.14
C PRO A 20 7.54 -9.61 3.99
N GLU A 21 8.72 -10.13 4.34
CA GLU A 21 9.71 -9.43 5.19
C GLU A 21 9.90 -7.97 4.74
N PHE A 22 9.29 -7.05 5.49
CA PHE A 22 9.50 -5.63 5.30
C PHE A 22 10.80 -5.25 5.99
N ASP A 23 11.92 -5.45 5.29
CA ASP A 23 13.20 -4.98 5.78
C ASP A 23 13.30 -3.46 5.60
N MET A 24 12.87 -2.75 6.64
CA MET A 24 12.98 -1.29 6.76
C MET A 24 14.42 -0.80 6.56
N LYS A 25 15.44 -1.66 6.74
CA LYS A 25 16.85 -1.29 6.51
C LYS A 25 17.19 -1.24 5.02
N ARG A 26 16.51 -2.02 4.16
CA ARG A 26 16.71 -1.95 2.70
C ARG A 26 16.11 -0.69 2.09
N SER A 27 15.03 -0.15 2.66
CA SER A 27 14.35 1.03 2.09
C SER A 27 15.13 2.34 2.22
N PHE A 28 16.08 2.46 3.15
CA PHE A 28 16.93 3.65 3.27
C PHE A 28 18.20 3.59 2.43
N ILE A 29 18.61 2.40 1.99
CA ILE A 29 19.91 2.18 1.31
C ILE A 29 19.75 2.28 -0.21
N ASP A 30 18.55 2.02 -0.72
CA ASP A 30 18.27 2.02 -2.15
C ASP A 30 17.33 3.15 -2.51
N SER A 31 17.78 4.09 -3.36
CA SER A 31 16.94 5.16 -3.94
C SER A 31 15.95 4.62 -4.98
N THR A 32 15.67 3.32 -4.90
CA THR A 32 14.90 2.54 -5.85
C THR A 32 13.42 2.76 -5.62
N ASP A 33 12.71 2.94 -6.73
CA ASP A 33 11.28 3.24 -6.82
C ASP A 33 10.46 2.52 -5.72
N PRO A 34 9.70 3.26 -4.88
CA PRO A 34 8.83 2.68 -3.85
C PRO A 34 7.87 1.59 -4.36
N ARG A 35 7.64 1.53 -5.68
CA ARG A 35 6.82 0.51 -6.34
C ARG A 35 7.47 -0.88 -6.40
N LEU A 36 8.77 -1.01 -6.15
CA LEU A 36 9.52 -2.27 -6.20
C LEU A 36 9.65 -2.98 -4.84
N LEU A 37 9.02 -2.45 -3.79
CA LEU A 37 8.93 -3.13 -2.51
C LEU A 37 8.26 -4.51 -2.67
N PRO A 38 8.64 -5.52 -1.84
CA PRO A 38 8.00 -6.82 -1.85
C PRO A 38 6.50 -6.65 -1.56
N LYS A 39 5.69 -6.81 -2.59
CA LYS A 39 4.24 -6.69 -2.47
C LYS A 39 3.65 -8.05 -2.11
N PRO A 40 2.78 -8.10 -1.08
CA PRO A 40 2.07 -9.33 -0.77
C PRO A 40 1.20 -9.74 -1.96
N ASP A 41 1.16 -11.04 -2.20
CA ASP A 41 0.36 -11.61 -3.27
C ASP A 41 -1.15 -11.45 -3.00
N LYS A 42 -1.94 -11.60 -4.07
CA LYS A 42 -3.42 -11.52 -4.00
C LYS A 42 -4.03 -12.38 -2.88
N PRO A 43 -3.62 -13.65 -2.64
CA PRO A 43 -4.22 -14.45 -1.56
C PRO A 43 -3.84 -13.95 -0.16
N THR A 44 -2.63 -13.39 0.05
CA THR A 44 -2.28 -12.77 1.33
C THR A 44 -3.19 -11.59 1.64
N ARG A 45 -3.42 -10.71 0.66
CA ARG A 45 -4.37 -9.60 0.80
C ARG A 45 -5.80 -10.07 1.10
N ALA A 46 -6.26 -11.12 0.43
CA ALA A 46 -7.57 -11.70 0.70
C ALA A 46 -7.66 -12.30 2.12
N THR A 47 -6.55 -12.85 2.62
CA THR A 47 -6.44 -13.41 3.98
C THR A 47 -6.52 -12.30 5.02
N LEU A 48 -5.77 -11.20 4.83
CA LEU A 48 -5.82 -10.01 5.70
C LEU A 48 -7.22 -9.39 5.73
N LEU A 49 -7.85 -9.25 4.57
CA LEU A 49 -9.23 -8.76 4.48
C LEU A 49 -10.20 -9.69 5.23
N SER A 50 -10.09 -11.00 5.01
CA SER A 50 -10.94 -11.98 5.69
C SER A 50 -10.75 -11.91 7.19
N ALA A 51 -9.50 -11.77 7.67
CA ALA A 51 -9.16 -11.63 9.08
C ALA A 51 -9.77 -10.37 9.70
N ALA A 52 -9.67 -9.22 9.03
CA ALA A 52 -10.31 -7.97 9.45
C ALA A 52 -11.84 -8.12 9.62
N LEU A 53 -12.48 -8.94 8.78
CA LEU A 53 -13.92 -9.17 8.80
C LEU A 53 -14.37 -10.22 9.84
N THR A 54 -13.45 -10.98 10.46
CA THR A 54 -13.82 -12.05 11.40
C THR A 54 -14.29 -11.54 12.76
N CYS A 55 -13.54 -10.62 13.37
CA CYS A 55 -13.83 -10.12 14.72
C CYS A 55 -13.31 -8.70 14.93
N ARG A 56 -13.99 -7.95 15.81
CA ARG A 56 -13.68 -6.54 16.06
C ARG A 56 -12.26 -6.28 16.56
N SER A 57 -11.67 -7.22 17.30
CA SER A 57 -10.29 -7.12 17.77
C SER A 57 -9.25 -7.29 16.65
N PHE A 58 -9.62 -7.93 15.54
CA PHE A 58 -8.72 -8.11 14.39
C PHE A 58 -8.85 -6.98 13.38
N VAL A 59 -9.94 -6.21 13.42
CA VAL A 59 -10.21 -5.14 12.45
C VAL A 59 -9.03 -4.20 12.32
N GLU A 60 -8.56 -3.63 13.44
CA GLU A 60 -7.49 -2.63 13.44
C GLU A 60 -6.15 -3.20 12.97
N PRO A 61 -5.57 -4.25 13.59
CA PRO A 61 -4.26 -4.75 13.17
C PRO A 61 -4.28 -5.43 11.79
N ALA A 62 -5.40 -6.06 11.39
CA ALA A 62 -5.52 -6.64 10.06
C ALA A 62 -5.70 -5.58 8.98
N LEU A 63 -6.40 -4.48 9.27
CA LEU A 63 -6.49 -3.36 8.35
C LEU A 63 -5.13 -2.69 8.22
N ASP A 64 -4.41 -2.39 9.30
CA ASP A 64 -3.07 -1.79 9.21
C ASP A 64 -2.14 -2.58 8.30
N ALA A 65 -2.10 -3.91 8.46
CA ALA A 65 -1.36 -4.79 7.58
C ALA A 65 -1.91 -4.78 6.13
N LEU A 66 -3.23 -4.71 5.95
CA LEU A 66 -3.85 -4.64 4.61
C LEU A 66 -3.55 -3.30 3.90
N TRP A 67 -3.53 -2.19 4.62
CA TRP A 67 -3.21 -0.87 4.09
C TRP A 67 -1.77 -0.83 3.59
N TRP A 68 -0.85 -1.42 4.35
CA TRP A 68 0.54 -1.58 3.91
C TRP A 68 0.64 -2.47 2.65
N ALA A 69 -0.20 -3.50 2.57
CA ALA A 69 -0.26 -4.46 1.47
C ALA A 69 -0.93 -3.95 0.18
N MET A 70 -1.55 -2.77 0.18
CA MET A 70 -2.32 -2.26 -0.96
C MET A 70 -1.43 -1.51 -1.96
N ASP A 71 -1.51 -1.93 -3.22
CA ASP A 71 -0.84 -1.25 -4.35
C ASP A 71 -1.41 0.13 -4.65
N ASP A 72 -2.68 0.32 -4.29
CA ASP A 72 -3.51 1.37 -4.85
C ASP A 72 -4.70 1.64 -3.94
N LEU A 73 -4.84 2.90 -3.54
CA LEU A 73 -5.95 3.38 -2.71
C LEU A 73 -7.16 3.84 -3.53
N ARG A 74 -7.04 3.94 -4.87
CA ARG A 74 -8.16 4.31 -5.77
C ARG A 74 -9.45 3.53 -5.50
N PRO A 75 -9.46 2.18 -5.35
CA PRO A 75 -10.70 1.44 -5.08
C PRO A 75 -11.33 1.75 -3.71
N LEU A 76 -10.55 2.23 -2.74
CA LEU A 76 -11.09 2.69 -1.46
C LEU A 76 -11.63 4.12 -1.59
N LEU A 77 -10.87 5.00 -2.23
CA LEU A 77 -11.25 6.39 -2.42
C LEU A 77 -12.50 6.52 -3.31
N SER A 78 -12.71 5.61 -4.27
CA SER A 78 -13.92 5.59 -5.10
C SER A 78 -15.22 5.31 -4.33
N LEU A 79 -15.13 4.81 -3.09
CA LEU A 79 -16.29 4.69 -2.19
C LEU A 79 -16.74 6.05 -1.64
N LEU A 80 -15.88 7.06 -1.69
CA LEU A 80 -16.20 8.41 -1.26
C LEU A 80 -16.94 9.13 -2.40
N PRO A 81 -18.16 9.65 -2.17
CA PRO A 81 -18.99 10.22 -3.24
C PRO A 81 -18.38 11.48 -3.91
N SER A 82 -17.40 12.10 -3.26
CA SER A 82 -16.70 13.28 -3.76
C SER A 82 -15.39 12.97 -4.46
N PHE A 83 -14.90 11.73 -4.42
CA PHE A 83 -13.65 11.36 -5.05
C PHE A 83 -13.84 11.17 -6.56
N LYS A 84 -13.09 11.93 -7.34
CA LYS A 84 -12.95 11.75 -8.77
C LYS A 84 -11.47 11.54 -9.06
N LEU A 85 -11.17 10.46 -9.76
CA LEU A 85 -9.84 10.22 -10.28
C LEU A 85 -9.75 10.97 -11.61
N ASP A 86 -8.90 11.98 -11.67
CA ASP A 86 -8.56 12.63 -12.94
C ASP A 86 -7.59 11.71 -13.68
N ASP A 87 -8.10 10.79 -14.50
CA ASP A 87 -7.30 9.88 -15.35
C ASP A 87 -6.72 10.60 -16.60
N ASP A 88 -6.71 11.94 -16.64
CA ASP A 88 -6.25 12.76 -17.77
C ASP A 88 -4.81 13.28 -17.58
N LEU A 89 -3.84 12.39 -17.32
CA LEU A 89 -2.45 12.70 -17.59
C LEU A 89 -1.94 11.82 -18.74
N PRO A 90 -1.80 12.34 -19.97
CA PRO A 90 -1.17 11.58 -21.04
C PRO A 90 0.30 11.30 -20.66
N ASP A 91 0.70 10.03 -20.75
CA ASP A 91 2.06 9.49 -20.61
C ASP A 91 3.05 9.99 -21.70
N GLU A 92 2.91 11.22 -22.16
CA GLU A 92 3.74 11.83 -23.20
C GLU A 92 4.39 13.10 -22.64
N VAL A 93 5.42 12.95 -21.81
CA VAL A 93 6.45 14.00 -21.69
C VAL A 93 7.35 13.88 -22.92
N CYS A 94 6.79 14.24 -24.08
CA CYS A 94 7.57 14.50 -25.28
C CYS A 94 7.57 16.02 -25.54
N LEU A 95 8.79 16.56 -25.61
CA LEU A 95 9.16 17.85 -26.17
C LEU A 95 8.89 19.09 -25.28
N HIS A 96 9.93 19.49 -24.53
CA HIS A 96 10.44 20.83 -24.79
C HIS A 96 11.78 20.71 -25.51
N GLU A 97 11.67 20.57 -26.83
CA GLU A 97 12.66 21.12 -27.75
C GLU A 97 12.92 22.56 -27.32
N MET A 98 14.15 22.86 -26.92
CA MET A 98 14.55 24.25 -26.73
C MET A 98 14.57 24.92 -28.11
N PRO A 99 13.84 26.04 -28.31
CA PRO A 99 13.86 26.74 -29.58
C PRO A 99 15.26 27.34 -29.80
N LEU A 100 15.77 27.13 -31.01
CA LEU A 100 16.83 27.94 -31.61
C LEU A 100 16.53 29.43 -31.38
N GLY A 101 17.33 30.06 -30.53
CA GLY A 101 17.42 31.51 -30.40
C GLY A 101 18.72 31.98 -31.03
N CYS A 102 18.61 32.61 -32.20
CA CYS A 102 19.67 33.38 -32.83
C CYS A 102 20.08 34.61 -31.98
N ASP A 103 21.31 35.07 -32.26
CA ASP A 103 21.87 36.43 -32.13
C ASP A 103 22.51 36.87 -30.79
N ILE A 104 23.85 36.76 -30.72
CA ILE A 104 24.81 37.89 -30.85
C ILE A 104 26.24 37.39 -31.08
#